data_AF-A0A8S4AN44-F1
#
_entry.id   AF-A0A8S4AN44-F1
#
_cell.length_a   1.000
_cell.length_b   1.000
_cell.length_c   1.000
_cell.angle_alpha   90.00
_cell.angle_beta   90.00
_cell.angle_gamma   90.00
#
_symmetry.space_group_name_H-M   'P 1'
#
loop_
_entity.id
_entity.type
_entity.pdbx_description
1 polymer ?
#
loop_
_entity_poly.entity_id
_entity_poly.type
_entity_poly.pdbx_seq_one_letter_code
_entity_poly.pdbx_strand_id
1 'polypeptide(L)'
;MQVKPEDSKPSEGLVPHKRSSDDEEVARTLEEFYGDVDALEFYPGLLLERTRAGAIFGESMVEMGAPFSLKGLLGNPVCSPDYWKPSTFGGRVGFDIVNSATLRRLVCLNARTCPYVAFRVPPQEGPDGGGPRPDEL
;
A
#
# COMPACT_ATOMS: atom_id res chain seq x y z
N MET A 1 21.22 -9.65 -20.32
CA MET A 1 19.82 -10.04 -20.06
C MET A 1 18.97 -8.85 -20.50
N GLN A 2 18.61 -8.80 -21.79
CA GLN A 2 17.72 -7.77 -22.33
C GLN A 2 16.30 -8.32 -22.20
N VAL A 3 15.48 -7.68 -21.38
CA VAL A 3 14.04 -7.95 -21.32
C VAL A 3 13.46 -7.43 -22.62
N LYS A 4 12.78 -8.28 -23.38
CA LYS A 4 12.20 -7.86 -24.67
C LYS A 4 11.01 -6.94 -24.38
N PRO A 5 10.74 -5.92 -25.23
CA PRO A 5 9.60 -5.01 -25.06
C PRO A 5 8.23 -5.73 -25.06
N GLU A 6 8.21 -6.95 -25.57
CA GLU A 6 7.04 -7.81 -25.72
C GLU A 6 6.77 -8.70 -24.48
N ASP A 7 7.71 -8.75 -23.52
CA ASP A 7 7.54 -9.44 -22.22
C ASP A 7 6.76 -8.60 -21.18
N SER A 8 6.46 -7.34 -21.49
CA SER A 8 5.64 -6.42 -20.67
C SER A 8 4.18 -6.33 -21.12
N LYS A 9 3.70 -7.26 -21.96
CA LYS A 9 2.25 -7.44 -22.16
C LYS A 9 1.62 -7.88 -20.83
N PRO A 10 0.49 -7.30 -20.39
CA PRO A 10 -0.01 -7.48 -19.05
C PRO A 10 -0.50 -8.91 -18.87
N SER A 11 0.29 -9.74 -18.18
CA SER A 11 -0.13 -11.04 -17.66
C SER A 11 -1.17 -10.90 -16.53
N GLU A 12 -1.48 -9.67 -16.13
CA GLU A 12 -2.36 -9.32 -15.03
C GLU A 12 -3.44 -8.32 -15.46
N GLY A 13 -4.26 -8.63 -16.46
CA GLY A 13 -5.56 -7.93 -16.70
C GLY A 13 -5.54 -6.39 -16.85
N LEU A 14 -4.37 -5.75 -16.96
CA LEU A 14 -4.24 -4.30 -16.98
C LEU A 14 -4.77 -3.75 -18.30
N VAL A 15 -5.75 -2.86 -18.22
CA VAL A 15 -6.35 -2.17 -19.37
C VAL A 15 -5.33 -1.14 -19.89
N PRO A 16 -5.13 -1.00 -21.21
CA PRO A 16 -4.25 0.03 -21.77
C PRO A 16 -4.72 1.43 -21.33
N HIS A 17 -3.83 2.20 -20.70
CA HIS A 17 -4.11 3.55 -20.24
C HIS A 17 -4.23 4.51 -21.43
N LYS A 18 -5.46 4.91 -21.78
CA LYS A 18 -5.69 6.01 -22.75
C LYS A 18 -5.28 7.38 -22.21
N ARG A 19 -5.10 7.52 -20.89
CA ARG A 19 -4.69 8.74 -20.21
C ARG A 19 -3.98 8.37 -18.91
N SER A 20 -2.67 8.60 -18.85
CA SER A 20 -1.85 8.27 -17.68
C SER A 20 -2.09 9.23 -16.52
N SER A 21 -2.35 10.53 -16.76
CA SER A 21 -2.49 11.54 -15.71
C SER A 21 -3.82 12.30 -15.74
N ASP A 22 -4.32 12.71 -14.57
CA ASP A 22 -5.46 13.62 -14.44
C ASP A 22 -5.12 15.06 -14.79
N ASP A 23 -3.86 15.43 -14.72
CA ASP A 23 -3.36 16.76 -15.08
C ASP A 23 -3.04 16.84 -16.58
N GLU A 24 -3.73 17.73 -17.29
CA GLU A 24 -3.57 17.92 -18.74
C GLU A 24 -2.19 18.48 -19.12
N GLU A 25 -1.59 19.30 -18.26
CA GLU A 25 -0.26 19.85 -18.49
C GLU A 25 0.79 18.73 -18.40
N VAL A 26 0.68 17.87 -17.39
CA VAL A 26 1.56 16.72 -17.19
C VAL A 26 1.41 15.72 -18.35
N ALA A 27 0.17 15.41 -18.75
CA ALA A 27 -0.09 14.49 -19.85
C ALA A 27 0.52 14.97 -21.18
N ARG A 28 0.33 16.26 -21.52
CA ARG A 28 0.95 16.86 -22.72
C ARG A 28 2.47 16.80 -22.65
N THR A 29 3.04 17.13 -21.50
CA THR A 29 4.50 17.10 -21.30
C THR A 29 5.04 15.68 -21.51
N LEU A 30 4.36 14.65 -20.98
CA LEU A 30 4.74 13.25 -21.19
C LEU A 30 4.67 12.85 -22.68
N GLU A 31 3.64 13.29 -23.40
CA GLU A 31 3.52 13.04 -24.84
C GLU A 31 4.65 13.72 -25.63
N GLU A 32 5.05 14.94 -25.28
CA GLU A 32 6.18 15.63 -25.91
C GLU A 32 7.52 14.90 -25.69
N PHE A 33 7.75 14.31 -24.51
CA PHE A 33 8.99 13.60 -24.19
C PHE A 33 9.05 12.16 -24.72
N TYR A 34 7.96 11.41 -24.61
CA TYR A 34 7.93 9.99 -24.97
C TYR A 34 7.39 9.73 -26.39
N GLY A 35 6.62 10.66 -26.97
CA GLY A 35 6.03 10.57 -28.32
C GLY A 35 4.90 9.53 -28.46
N ASP A 36 4.91 8.48 -27.64
CA ASP A 36 3.92 7.41 -27.61
C ASP A 36 3.69 6.96 -26.15
N VAL A 37 2.43 6.68 -25.80
CA VAL A 37 2.06 6.15 -24.48
C VAL A 37 2.65 4.75 -24.24
N ASP A 38 2.84 3.96 -25.30
CA ASP A 38 3.43 2.63 -25.21
C ASP A 38 4.94 2.68 -24.93
N ALA A 39 5.57 3.86 -25.08
CA ALA A 39 6.96 4.10 -24.71
C ALA A 39 7.14 4.56 -23.25
N LEU A 40 6.04 4.79 -22.52
CA LEU A 40 6.11 5.27 -21.13
C LEU A 40 6.76 4.23 -20.22
N GLU A 41 7.77 4.66 -19.47
CA GLU A 41 8.48 3.80 -18.55
C GLU A 41 7.61 3.43 -17.33
N PHE A 42 7.87 2.24 -16.79
CA PHE A 42 7.10 1.65 -15.69
C PHE A 42 6.97 2.57 -14.46
N TYR A 43 8.09 3.12 -13.98
CA TYR A 43 8.09 3.90 -12.73
C TYR A 43 7.40 5.27 -12.88
N PRO A 44 7.68 6.08 -13.92
CA PRO A 44 6.88 7.26 -14.23
C PRO A 44 5.40 6.94 -14.46
N GLY A 45 5.08 5.87 -15.20
CA GLY A 45 3.71 5.43 -15.43
C GLY A 45 2.95 5.11 -14.13
N LEU A 46 3.61 4.48 -13.17
CA LEU A 46 3.05 4.19 -11.85
C LEU A 46 2.83 5.42 -10.98
N LEU A 47 3.77 6.36 -10.97
CA LEU A 47 3.72 7.53 -10.09
C LEU A 47 2.81 8.65 -10.61
N LEU A 48 2.70 8.76 -11.93
CA LEU A 48 1.89 9.78 -12.59
C LEU A 48 0.50 9.27 -12.95
N GLU A 49 0.22 7.99 -12.67
CA GLU A 49 -1.09 7.39 -12.80
C GLU A 49 -2.15 8.19 -12.03
N ARG A 50 -3.30 8.42 -12.66
CA ARG A 50 -4.50 8.91 -11.99
C ARG A 50 -4.79 8.11 -10.71
N THR A 51 -4.96 8.81 -9.59
CA THR A 51 -5.34 8.19 -8.32
C THR A 51 -6.83 7.87 -8.26
N ARG A 52 -7.18 6.81 -7.50
CA ARG A 52 -8.59 6.54 -7.14
C ARG A 52 -9.08 7.64 -6.17
N ALA A 53 -10.37 7.97 -6.21
CA ALA A 53 -10.93 9.05 -5.37
C ALA A 53 -10.63 8.84 -3.87
N GLY A 54 -9.95 9.80 -3.25
CA GLY A 54 -9.55 9.74 -1.84
C GLY A 54 -8.42 8.74 -1.52
N ALA A 55 -7.77 8.16 -2.54
CA ALA A 55 -6.65 7.23 -2.39
C ALA A 55 -5.30 7.92 -2.61
N ILE A 56 -4.23 7.28 -2.13
CA ILE A 56 -2.85 7.78 -2.26
C ILE A 56 -2.27 7.46 -3.65
N PHE A 57 -2.69 6.34 -4.27
CA PHE A 57 -2.15 5.86 -5.55
C PHE A 57 -3.26 5.46 -6.53
N GLY A 58 -2.87 5.30 -7.80
CA GLY A 58 -3.70 4.74 -8.86
C GLY A 58 -3.88 3.23 -8.78
N GLU A 59 -4.63 2.70 -9.74
CA GLU A 59 -4.99 1.29 -9.83
C GLU A 59 -3.77 0.39 -10.03
N SER A 60 -2.88 0.76 -10.95
CA SER A 60 -1.72 -0.05 -11.32
C SER A 60 -0.81 -0.29 -10.12
N MET A 61 -0.60 0.70 -9.25
CA MET A 61 0.18 0.54 -8.02
C MET A 61 -0.41 -0.52 -7.08
N VAL A 62 -1.74 -0.60 -7.00
CA VAL A 62 -2.44 -1.56 -6.14
C VAL A 62 -2.42 -2.96 -6.75
N GLU A 63 -2.85 -3.09 -8.00
CA GLU A 63 -3.00 -4.40 -8.65
C GLU A 63 -1.66 -5.08 -8.90
N MET A 64 -0.61 -4.32 -9.23
CA MET A 64 0.74 -4.90 -9.36
C MET A 64 1.42 -5.04 -8.00
N GLY A 65 1.28 -4.08 -7.09
CA GLY A 65 1.98 -4.09 -5.81
C GLY A 65 1.44 -5.13 -4.82
N ALA A 66 0.13 -5.38 -4.80
CA ALA A 66 -0.51 -6.26 -3.83
C ALA A 66 -0.06 -7.73 -3.94
N PRO A 67 -0.02 -8.35 -5.14
CA PRO A 67 0.49 -9.71 -5.30
C PRO A 67 1.92 -9.88 -4.77
N PHE A 68 2.84 -8.95 -5.10
CA PHE A 68 4.21 -8.99 -4.60
C PHE A 68 4.29 -8.83 -3.08
N SER A 69 3.53 -7.89 -2.51
CA SER A 69 3.50 -7.64 -1.06
C SER A 69 2.97 -8.86 -0.30
N LEU A 70 1.86 -9.43 -0.76
CA LEU A 70 1.24 -10.61 -0.15
C LEU A 70 2.14 -11.85 -0.29
N LYS A 71 2.75 -12.04 -1.46
CA LYS A 71 3.69 -13.13 -1.70
C LYS A 71 4.92 -13.00 -0.80
N GLY A 72 5.46 -11.79 -0.63
CA GLY A 72 6.58 -11.54 0.27
C GLY A 72 6.24 -11.81 1.73
N LEU A 73 5.05 -11.42 2.18
CA LEU A 73 4.59 -11.63 3.55
C LEU A 73 4.30 -13.11 3.84
N LEU A 74 3.43 -13.73 3.05
CA LEU A 74 2.97 -15.11 3.27
C LEU A 74 3.96 -16.16 2.77
N GLY A 75 4.89 -15.78 1.90
CA GLY A 75 6.00 -16.63 1.47
C GLY A 75 7.07 -16.82 2.54
N ASN A 76 6.96 -16.14 3.69
CA ASN A 76 7.88 -16.34 4.80
C ASN A 76 7.73 -17.78 5.37
N PRO A 77 8.84 -18.52 5.58
CA PRO A 77 8.80 -19.86 6.14
C PRO A 77 8.05 -19.97 7.47
N VAL A 78 7.98 -18.89 8.27
CA VAL A 78 7.22 -18.86 9.51
C VAL A 78 5.74 -19.15 9.29
N CYS A 79 5.17 -18.77 8.14
CA CYS A 79 3.77 -19.01 7.76
C CYS A 79 3.52 -20.44 7.25
N SER A 80 4.57 -21.26 7.11
CA SER A 80 4.40 -22.67 6.70
C SER A 80 3.76 -23.51 7.80
N PRO A 81 3.03 -24.59 7.45
CA PRO A 81 2.44 -25.50 8.44
C PRO A 81 3.47 -26.10 9.41
N ASP A 82 4.71 -26.29 8.96
CA ASP A 82 5.77 -26.88 9.77
C ASP A 82 6.29 -25.92 10.87
N TYR A 83 6.22 -24.61 10.62
CA TYR A 83 6.74 -23.58 11.52
C TYR A 83 5.66 -22.83 12.28
N TRP A 84 4.43 -22.72 11.76
CA TRP A 84 3.34 -21.98 12.41
C TRP A 84 2.69 -22.77 13.56
N LYS A 85 3.47 -22.98 14.62
CA LYS A 85 3.07 -23.74 15.81
C LYS A 85 3.69 -23.15 17.07
N PRO A 86 3.09 -23.32 18.26
CA PRO A 86 3.58 -22.70 19.49
C PRO A 86 5.04 -23.03 19.81
N SER A 87 5.49 -24.25 19.51
CA SER A 87 6.87 -24.67 19.82
C SER A 87 7.94 -23.87 19.08
N THR A 88 7.65 -23.33 17.88
CA THR A 88 8.56 -22.44 17.14
C THR A 88 8.82 -21.13 17.88
N PHE A 89 7.81 -20.66 18.63
CA PHE A 89 7.84 -19.38 19.34
C PHE A 89 8.13 -19.53 20.84
N GLY A 90 8.66 -20.68 21.28
CA GLY A 90 8.95 -20.93 22.70
C GLY A 90 7.71 -21.23 23.55
N GLY A 91 6.63 -21.73 22.93
CA GLY A 91 5.40 -22.12 23.60
C GLY A 91 4.27 -21.12 23.40
N ARG A 92 3.20 -21.28 24.21
CA ARG A 92 1.95 -20.50 24.06
C ARG A 92 2.18 -19.00 24.21
N VAL A 93 3.00 -18.57 25.17
CA VAL A 93 3.25 -17.15 25.44
C VAL A 93 3.84 -16.43 24.23
N GLY A 94 4.88 -17.00 23.60
CA GLY A 94 5.47 -16.38 22.42
C GLY A 94 4.54 -16.39 21.21
N PHE A 95 3.74 -17.45 21.05
CA PHE A 95 2.75 -17.51 19.98
C PHE A 95 1.62 -16.50 20.17
N ASP A 96 1.17 -16.27 21.40
CA ASP A 96 0.17 -15.25 21.73
C ASP A 96 0.70 -13.83 21.47
N ILE A 97 1.99 -13.58 21.70
CA ILE A 97 2.63 -12.29 21.37
C ILE A 97 2.53 -12.01 19.87
N VAL A 98 2.87 -12.99 19.01
CA VAL A 98 2.79 -12.84 17.55
C VAL A 98 1.34 -12.62 17.10
N ASN A 99 0.39 -13.42 17.60
CA ASN A 99 -1.01 -13.36 17.20
C ASN A 99 -1.78 -12.13 17.74
N SER A 100 -1.24 -11.45 18.77
CA SER A 100 -1.86 -10.27 19.36
C SER A 100 -1.01 -9.00 19.22
N ALA A 101 -0.02 -9.03 18.33
CA ALA A 101 0.85 -7.90 18.02
C ALA A 101 0.05 -6.74 17.40
N THR A 102 0.31 -5.53 17.87
CA THR A 102 -0.23 -4.29 17.27
C THR A 102 0.84 -3.20 17.32
N LEU A 103 0.78 -2.23 16.41
CA LEU A 103 1.71 -1.09 16.41
C LEU A 103 1.74 -0.35 17.76
N ARG A 104 0.56 -0.15 18.36
CA ARG A 104 0.43 0.49 19.68
C ARG A 104 1.14 -0.30 20.78
N ARG A 105 0.95 -1.63 20.83
CA ARG A 105 1.64 -2.48 21.82
C ARG A 105 3.16 -2.43 21.62
N LEU A 106 3.62 -2.53 20.37
CA LEU A 106 5.03 -2.45 20.04
C LEU A 106 5.67 -1.17 20.58
N VAL A 107 5.06 -0.01 20.34
CA VAL A 107 5.60 1.27 20.82
C VAL A 107 5.45 1.41 22.33
N CYS A 108 4.24 1.24 22.86
CA CYS A 108 3.96 1.59 24.25
C CYS A 108 4.59 0.65 25.28
N LEU A 109 4.91 -0.60 24.91
CA LEU A 109 5.63 -1.53 25.79
C LEU A 109 7.15 -1.34 25.76
N ASN A 110 7.69 -0.61 24.78
CA ASN A 110 9.14 -0.44 24.59
C ASN A 110 9.60 1.02 24.71
N ALA A 111 8.69 1.96 24.96
CA ALA A 111 8.99 3.37 25.21
C ALA A 111 8.72 3.74 26.68
N ARG A 112 9.36 4.82 27.16
CA ARG A 112 9.13 5.32 28.53
C ARG A 112 7.72 5.89 28.74
N THR A 113 7.13 6.41 27.69
CA THR A 113 5.76 6.95 27.64
C THR A 113 5.02 6.35 26.44
N CYS A 114 3.70 6.34 26.49
CA CYS A 114 2.86 5.82 25.40
C CYS A 114 2.20 7.00 24.66
N PRO A 115 2.75 7.44 23.51
CA PRO A 115 2.20 8.55 22.73
C PRO A 115 0.97 8.12 21.89
N TYR A 116 0.45 9.03 21.08
CA TYR A 116 -0.46 8.67 19.99
C TYR A 116 0.27 7.82 18.95
N VAL A 117 -0.30 6.67 18.59
CA VAL A 117 0.31 5.69 17.69
C VAL A 117 -0.72 5.20 16.69
N ALA A 118 -0.59 5.62 15.43
CA ALA A 118 -1.42 5.16 14.31
C ALA A 118 -0.70 5.40 12.97
N PHE A 119 -1.11 4.71 11.92
CA PHE A 119 -0.75 5.01 10.52
C PHE A 119 -1.67 6.08 9.89
N ARG A 120 -2.32 6.88 10.73
CA ARG A 120 -3.18 8.01 10.34
C ARG A 120 -2.84 9.20 11.22
N VAL A 121 -3.04 10.39 10.68
CA VAL A 121 -2.91 11.62 11.47
C VAL A 121 -4.03 11.67 12.54
N PRO A 122 -3.77 12.25 13.72
CA PRO A 122 -4.81 12.54 14.68
C PRO A 122 -5.92 13.39 14.04
N PRO A 123 -7.19 13.19 14.42
CA PRO A 123 -8.25 14.13 14.04
C PRO A 123 -7.87 15.52 14.55
N GLN A 124 -8.07 16.54 13.73
CA GLN A 124 -7.84 17.92 14.16
C GLN A 124 -8.92 18.32 15.16
N GLU A 125 -8.51 18.81 16.34
CA GLU A 125 -9.39 19.61 17.19
C GLU A 125 -9.53 20.97 16.50
N GLY A 126 -10.62 21.16 15.77
CA GLY A 126 -10.98 22.46 15.23
C GLY A 126 -11.29 23.46 16.36
N PRO A 127 -11.31 24.77 16.07
CA PRO A 127 -11.77 25.78 17.02
C PRO A 127 -13.25 25.63 17.43
N ASP A 128 -14.00 24.74 16.79
CA ASP A 128 -15.32 24.31 17.26
C ASP A 128 -15.23 22.89 17.82
N GLY A 129 -15.31 22.80 19.16
CA GLY A 129 -15.62 21.57 19.87
C GLY A 129 -17.00 21.06 19.50
N GLY A 130 -17.13 20.42 18.35
CA GLY A 130 -18.33 19.75 17.89
C GLY A 130 -18.49 18.41 18.60
N GLY A 131 -19.23 18.41 19.70
CA GLY A 131 -19.86 17.19 20.20
C GLY A 131 -20.73 16.52 19.10
N PRO A 132 -21.11 15.25 19.26
CA PRO A 132 -21.91 14.55 18.26
C PRO A 132 -23.21 15.30 17.99
N ARG A 133 -23.54 15.44 16.70
CA ARG A 133 -24.78 16.08 16.24
C ARG A 133 -25.96 15.19 16.66
N PRO A 134 -27.04 15.76 17.24
CA PRO A 134 -28.18 14.97 17.75
C PRO A 134 -29.06 14.27 16.71
N ASP A 135 -28.68 14.24 15.43
CA ASP A 135 -29.48 13.63 14.35
C ASP A 135 -29.01 12.22 13.95
N GLU A 136 -28.14 11.58 14.72
CA GLU A 136 -27.80 10.15 14.60
C GLU A 136 -28.19 9.38 15.88
N LEU A 137 -29.47 9.49 16.28
CA LEU A 137 -30.12 8.58 17.24
C LEU A 137 -31.25 7.79 16.56
#